data_AF-A0A1X7IKS2-F1
#
_entry.id   AF-A0A1X7IKS2-F1
#
_cell.length_a   1.000
_cell.length_b   1.000
_cell.length_c   1.000
_cell.angle_alpha   90.00
_cell.angle_beta   90.00
_cell.angle_gamma   90.00
#
_symmetry.space_group_name_H-M   'P 1'
#
loop_
_entity.id
_entity.type
_entity.pdbx_description
1 polymer ?
#
loop_
_entity_poly.entity_id
_entity_poly.type
_entity_poly.pdbx_seq_one_letter_code
_entity_poly.pdbx_strand_id
1 'polypeptide(L)'
;MENINILLETASSYCQKGDFKQGIHLYSQYITKNNQNPVAFYQRGKAYFKIKDYQAAQSDLSKAIKLKPDSAELYAERGLIYYMAKKQDAAMSDFNIAVEMEPENPFRYASRAFIKDHLNDLQGAKNDYQKALELDPEDAISHNNLGLVLGKMGNHKIAEKHYKDAEKLDPKNFGMKKSSDEKADVTPQPKPEPAPLPTIKSNQKEQAKSNFGNTVKALLTSSEERKEFWDFVKGKVFGS
;
A
#
# COMPACT_ATOMS: atom_id res chain seq x y z
N MET A 1 27.20 25.13 -12.84
CA MET A 1 25.75 24.90 -12.82
C MET A 1 25.49 23.81 -11.81
N GLU A 2 24.74 24.10 -10.76
CA GLU A 2 24.35 23.11 -9.75
C GLU A 2 23.58 21.99 -10.44
N ASN A 3 24.10 20.75 -10.39
CA ASN A 3 23.49 19.62 -11.07
C ASN A 3 22.15 19.32 -10.39
N ILE A 4 21.05 19.85 -10.94
CA ILE A 4 19.71 19.72 -10.35
C ILE A 4 19.32 18.26 -10.13
N ASN A 5 19.89 17.31 -10.87
CA ASN A 5 19.63 15.88 -10.65
C ASN A 5 20.13 15.41 -9.27
N ILE A 6 21.19 16.03 -8.73
CA ILE A 6 21.64 15.77 -7.36
C ILE A 6 20.54 16.12 -6.35
N LEU A 7 19.78 17.21 -6.57
CA LEU A 7 18.66 17.56 -5.68
C LEU A 7 17.59 16.47 -5.68
N LEU A 8 17.26 15.91 -6.84
CA LEU A 8 16.26 14.85 -6.99
C LEU A 8 16.68 13.55 -6.29
N GLU A 9 17.93 13.13 -6.51
CA GLU A 9 18.50 11.92 -5.89
C GLU A 9 18.63 12.08 -4.38
N THR A 10 19.11 13.24 -3.93
CA THR A 10 19.26 13.54 -2.50
C THR A 10 17.91 13.61 -1.80
N ALA A 11 16.91 14.25 -2.42
CA ALA A 11 15.54 14.26 -1.90
C ALA A 11 14.97 12.84 -1.74
N SER A 12 15.19 11.98 -2.74
CA SER A 12 14.79 10.57 -2.69
C SER A 12 15.48 9.83 -1.54
N SER A 13 16.79 10.06 -1.35
CA SER A 13 17.56 9.45 -0.25
C SER A 13 17.03 9.86 1.13
N TYR A 14 16.71 11.14 1.34
CA TYR A 14 16.11 11.61 2.60
C TYR A 14 14.75 10.95 2.85
N CYS A 15 13.87 10.87 1.85
CA CYS A 15 12.59 10.18 1.98
C CYS A 15 12.75 8.68 2.29
N GLN A 16 13.73 8.00 1.70
CA GLN A 16 14.02 6.58 2.00
C GLN A 16 14.49 6.39 3.45
N LYS A 17 15.21 7.35 4.01
CA LYS A 17 15.63 7.37 5.42
C LYS A 17 14.53 7.80 6.39
N GLY A 18 13.34 8.15 5.89
CA GLY A 18 12.20 8.61 6.68
C GLY A 18 12.22 10.10 7.03
N ASP A 19 13.23 10.85 6.57
CA ASP A 19 13.27 12.30 6.72
C ASP A 19 12.48 12.98 5.59
N PHE A 20 11.16 12.88 5.70
CA PHE A 20 10.25 13.40 4.69
C PHE A 20 10.30 14.92 4.59
N LYS A 21 10.58 15.64 5.68
CA LYS A 21 10.65 17.11 5.67
C LYS A 21 11.81 17.61 4.82
N GLN A 22 13.01 17.03 4.99
CA GLN A 22 14.16 17.37 4.14
C GLN A 22 13.95 16.95 2.69
N GLY A 23 13.39 15.76 2.47
CA GLY A 23 13.02 15.31 1.12
C GLY A 23 12.07 16.29 0.43
N ILE A 24 11.01 16.73 1.10
CA ILE A 24 10.06 17.73 0.59
C ILE A 24 10.75 19.06 0.25
N HIS A 25 11.64 19.53 1.13
CA HIS A 25 12.38 20.78 0.91
C HIS A 25 13.21 20.71 -0.38
N LEU A 26 13.97 19.63 -0.56
CA LEU A 26 14.83 19.43 -1.73
C LEU A 26 14.03 19.19 -3.01
N TYR A 27 12.94 18.43 -2.96
CA TYR A 27 12.02 18.32 -4.10
C TYR A 27 11.44 19.68 -4.49
N SER A 28 11.13 20.54 -3.51
CA SER A 28 10.60 21.87 -3.78
C SER A 28 11.64 22.76 -4.48
N GLN A 29 12.90 22.72 -4.05
CA GLN A 29 13.99 23.39 -4.75
C GLN A 29 14.18 22.86 -6.17
N TYR A 30 14.11 21.54 -6.36
CA TYR A 30 14.17 20.92 -7.68
C TYR A 30 13.05 21.40 -8.58
N ILE A 31 11.80 21.38 -8.10
CA ILE A 31 10.59 21.74 -8.86
C ILE A 31 10.61 23.22 -9.26
N THR A 32 11.13 24.11 -8.42
CA THR A 32 11.33 25.53 -8.77
C THR A 32 12.24 25.69 -10.00
N LYS A 33 13.23 24.81 -10.17
CA LYS A 33 14.17 24.82 -11.30
C LYS A 33 13.67 24.01 -12.50
N ASN A 34 12.89 22.94 -12.26
CA ASN A 34 12.33 22.07 -13.29
C ASN A 34 10.91 21.60 -12.93
N ASN A 35 9.91 22.36 -13.37
CA ASN A 35 8.50 22.11 -13.08
C ASN A 35 7.79 21.18 -14.10
N GLN A 36 8.55 20.55 -15.01
CA GLN A 36 8.03 19.62 -16.03
C GLN A 36 8.37 18.15 -15.71
N ASN A 37 8.89 17.86 -14.53
CA ASN A 37 9.22 16.50 -14.12
C ASN A 37 8.08 15.88 -13.29
N PRO A 38 7.25 14.97 -13.85
CA PRO A 38 6.17 14.31 -13.12
C PRO A 38 6.68 13.47 -11.94
N VAL A 39 7.88 12.90 -12.03
CA VAL A 39 8.47 12.08 -10.97
C VAL A 39 8.75 12.90 -9.72
N ALA A 40 9.24 14.14 -9.88
CA ALA A 40 9.51 15.02 -8.74
C ALA A 40 8.23 15.36 -7.97
N PHE A 41 7.15 15.69 -8.68
CA PHE A 41 5.84 15.92 -8.06
C PHE A 41 5.30 14.65 -7.41
N TYR A 42 5.36 13.50 -8.10
CA TYR A 42 4.90 12.23 -7.53
C TYR A 42 5.62 11.89 -6.23
N GLN A 43 6.95 11.96 -6.21
CA GLN A 43 7.74 11.61 -5.02
C GLN A 43 7.55 12.61 -3.87
N ARG A 44 7.43 13.91 -4.17
CA ARG A 44 7.11 14.91 -3.15
C ARG A 44 5.69 14.72 -2.61
N GLY A 45 4.72 14.38 -3.46
CA GLY A 45 3.37 14.02 -3.07
C GLY A 45 3.33 12.82 -2.12
N LYS A 46 4.14 11.78 -2.38
CA LYS A 46 4.30 10.65 -1.45
C LYS A 46 4.89 11.07 -0.11
N ALA A 47 5.88 11.97 -0.12
CA ALA A 47 6.46 12.47 1.11
C ALA A 47 5.44 13.30 1.94
N TYR A 48 4.64 14.15 1.28
CA TYR A 48 3.52 14.86 1.91
C TYR A 48 2.49 13.89 2.51
N PHE A 49 2.14 12.83 1.78
CA PHE A 49 1.26 11.77 2.29
C PHE A 49 1.81 11.11 3.57
N LYS A 50 3.12 10.83 3.63
CA LYS A 50 3.76 10.23 4.82
C LYS A 50 3.73 11.14 6.04
N ILE A 51 3.70 12.46 5.87
CA ILE A 51 3.51 13.42 6.96
C ILE A 51 2.04 13.82 7.17
N LYS A 52 1.10 13.10 6.54
CA LYS A 52 -0.36 13.32 6.60
C LYS A 52 -0.83 14.68 6.05
N ASP A 53 -0.02 15.34 5.24
CA ASP A 53 -0.44 16.53 4.48
C ASP A 53 -1.14 16.09 3.18
N TYR A 54 -2.39 15.65 3.32
CA TYR A 54 -3.16 15.11 2.21
C TYR A 54 -3.50 16.16 1.14
N GLN A 55 -3.61 17.43 1.53
CA GLN A 55 -3.90 18.52 0.58
C GLN A 55 -2.69 18.77 -0.34
N ALA A 56 -1.49 18.88 0.22
CA ALA A 56 -0.28 19.05 -0.58
C ALA A 56 -0.01 17.80 -1.44
N ALA A 57 -0.21 16.60 -0.88
CA ALA A 57 -0.08 15.34 -1.62
C ALA A 57 -1.03 15.27 -2.83
N GLN A 58 -2.30 15.65 -2.64
CA GLN A 58 -3.31 15.70 -3.71
C GLN A 58 -2.91 16.68 -4.82
N SER A 59 -2.42 17.88 -4.44
CA SER A 59 -1.99 18.90 -5.40
C SER A 59 -0.82 18.40 -6.26
N ASP A 60 0.18 17.80 -5.62
CA ASP A 60 1.35 17.26 -6.30
C ASP A 60 0.98 16.09 -7.23
N LEU A 61 0.14 15.15 -6.80
CA LEU A 61 -0.28 14.07 -7.69
C LEU A 61 -1.16 14.56 -8.84
N SER A 62 -1.99 15.57 -8.62
CA SER A 62 -2.75 16.19 -9.72
C SER A 62 -1.83 16.86 -10.75
N LYS A 63 -0.74 17.47 -10.29
CA LYS A 63 0.28 18.02 -11.19
C LYS A 63 1.05 16.92 -11.92
N ALA A 64 1.40 15.82 -11.24
CA ALA A 64 2.03 14.66 -11.86
C ALA A 64 1.14 14.03 -12.94
N ILE A 65 -0.16 13.85 -12.67
CA ILE A 65 -1.15 13.35 -13.65
C ILE A 65 -1.26 14.30 -14.84
N LYS A 66 -1.29 15.62 -14.63
CA LYS A 66 -1.34 16.59 -15.73
C LYS A 66 -0.12 16.47 -16.66
N LEU A 67 1.05 16.15 -16.10
CA LEU A 67 2.30 15.97 -16.85
C LEU A 67 2.42 14.57 -17.48
N LYS A 68 1.79 13.56 -16.87
CA LYS A 68 1.79 12.16 -17.31
C LYS A 68 0.38 11.56 -17.16
N PRO A 69 -0.55 11.87 -18.08
CA PRO A 69 -1.96 11.49 -17.95
C PRO A 69 -2.22 9.99 -18.23
N ASP A 70 -1.23 9.28 -18.78
CA ASP A 70 -1.27 7.88 -19.18
C ASP A 70 -0.75 6.91 -18.09
N SER A 71 -0.72 7.34 -16.83
CA SER A 71 -0.23 6.53 -15.71
C SER A 71 -1.35 6.13 -14.74
N ALA A 72 -1.83 4.88 -14.86
CA ALA A 72 -2.80 4.31 -13.92
C ALA A 72 -2.30 4.32 -12.46
N GLU A 73 -0.99 4.20 -12.25
CA GLU A 73 -0.36 4.31 -10.92
C GLU A 73 -0.64 5.66 -10.26
N LEU A 74 -0.52 6.76 -11.01
CA LEU A 74 -0.77 8.09 -10.45
C LEU A 74 -2.23 8.29 -10.06
N TYR A 75 -3.18 7.74 -10.84
CA TYR A 75 -4.60 7.76 -10.46
C TYR A 75 -4.84 6.91 -9.20
N ALA A 76 -4.34 5.67 -9.14
CA ALA A 76 -4.53 4.82 -7.95
C ALA A 76 -3.93 5.45 -6.67
N GLU A 77 -2.73 6.04 -6.76
CA GLU A 77 -2.07 6.71 -5.63
C GLU A 77 -2.85 7.98 -5.21
N ARG A 78 -3.40 8.75 -6.17
CA ARG A 78 -4.25 9.92 -5.83
C ARG A 78 -5.59 9.48 -5.26
N GLY A 79 -6.17 8.40 -5.76
CA GLY A 79 -7.36 7.77 -5.22
C GLY A 79 -7.18 7.37 -3.76
N LEU A 80 -6.02 6.82 -3.41
CA LEU A 80 -5.69 6.51 -2.03
C LEU A 80 -5.57 7.77 -1.15
N ILE A 81 -4.93 8.83 -1.65
CA ILE A 81 -4.86 10.13 -0.95
C ILE A 81 -6.28 10.69 -0.72
N TYR A 82 -7.15 10.62 -1.72
CA TYR A 82 -8.55 11.02 -1.59
C TYR A 82 -9.29 10.22 -0.52
N TYR A 83 -9.10 8.90 -0.50
CA TYR A 83 -9.70 8.03 0.52
C TYR A 83 -9.25 8.43 1.94
N MET A 84 -7.94 8.65 2.13
CA MET A 84 -7.39 9.09 3.42
C MET A 84 -7.89 10.49 3.81
N ALA A 85 -8.11 11.37 2.83
CA ALA A 85 -8.73 12.68 3.01
C ALA A 85 -10.27 12.62 3.13
N LYS A 86 -10.87 11.43 3.25
CA LYS A 86 -12.33 11.20 3.37
C LYS A 86 -13.16 11.69 2.17
N LYS A 87 -12.53 11.83 0.99
CA LYS A 87 -13.16 12.18 -0.28
C LYS A 87 -13.47 10.91 -1.08
N GLN A 88 -14.49 10.18 -0.63
CA GLN A 88 -14.78 8.81 -1.11
C GLN A 88 -15.13 8.75 -2.61
N ASP A 89 -15.97 9.66 -3.10
CA ASP A 89 -16.37 9.68 -4.52
C ASP A 89 -15.18 9.95 -5.45
N ALA A 90 -14.32 10.91 -5.08
CA ALA A 90 -13.11 11.22 -5.82
C ALA A 90 -12.12 10.04 -5.79
N ALA A 91 -12.02 9.34 -4.66
CA ALA A 91 -11.21 8.13 -4.55
C ALA A 91 -11.70 7.05 -5.53
N MET A 92 -13.00 6.75 -5.50
CA MET A 92 -13.59 5.72 -6.37
C MET A 92 -13.48 6.07 -7.85
N SER A 93 -13.65 7.34 -8.21
CA SER A 93 -13.43 7.81 -9.59
C SER A 93 -12.01 7.51 -10.05
N ASP A 94 -11.00 7.80 -9.24
CA ASP A 94 -9.59 7.56 -9.59
C ASP A 94 -9.25 6.06 -9.66
N PHE A 95 -9.80 5.24 -8.76
CA PHE A 95 -9.61 3.79 -8.82
C PHE A 95 -10.28 3.16 -10.05
N ASN A 96 -11.44 3.68 -10.48
CA ASN A 96 -12.09 3.22 -11.70
C ASN A 96 -11.24 3.54 -12.93
N ILE A 97 -10.73 4.78 -13.06
CA ILE A 97 -9.81 5.16 -14.13
C ILE A 97 -8.59 4.23 -14.14
N ALA A 98 -7.99 3.97 -12.97
CA ALA A 98 -6.81 3.11 -12.89
C ALA A 98 -7.07 1.66 -13.35
N VAL A 99 -8.27 1.12 -13.10
CA VAL A 99 -8.70 -0.21 -13.59
C VAL A 99 -8.96 -0.20 -15.10
N GLU A 100 -9.64 0.84 -15.62
CA GLU A 100 -9.91 0.99 -17.05
C GLU A 100 -8.63 1.12 -17.88
N MET A 101 -7.60 1.79 -17.34
CA MET A 101 -6.30 1.96 -18.01
C MET A 101 -5.46 0.68 -18.03
N GLU A 102 -5.57 -0.17 -17.01
CA GLU A 102 -4.79 -1.40 -16.88
C GLU A 102 -5.71 -2.59 -16.52
N PRO A 103 -6.59 -3.03 -17.44
CA PRO A 103 -7.62 -4.03 -17.15
C PRO A 103 -7.08 -5.45 -16.94
N GLU A 104 -5.83 -5.71 -17.34
CA GLU A 104 -5.11 -6.98 -17.13
C GLU A 104 -4.15 -6.91 -15.93
N ASN A 105 -4.19 -5.82 -15.15
CA ASN A 105 -3.34 -5.68 -13.98
C ASN A 105 -4.11 -6.08 -12.70
N PRO A 106 -3.81 -7.25 -12.09
CA PRO A 106 -4.51 -7.73 -10.88
C PRO A 106 -4.44 -6.72 -9.73
N PHE A 107 -3.33 -5.97 -9.63
CA PHE A 107 -3.13 -4.98 -8.56
C PHE A 107 -4.16 -3.86 -8.60
N ARG A 108 -4.69 -3.48 -9.78
CA ARG A 108 -5.71 -2.42 -9.89
C ARG A 108 -7.03 -2.85 -9.26
N TYR A 109 -7.45 -4.09 -9.53
CA TYR A 109 -8.64 -4.66 -8.91
C TYR A 109 -8.44 -4.86 -7.42
N ALA A 110 -7.32 -5.45 -6.98
CA ALA A 110 -7.05 -5.65 -5.55
C ALA A 110 -7.04 -4.33 -4.75
N SER A 111 -6.49 -3.26 -5.35
CA SER A 111 -6.48 -1.91 -4.76
C SER A 111 -7.90 -1.33 -4.64
N ARG A 112 -8.69 -1.41 -5.71
CA ARG A 112 -10.08 -0.94 -5.69
C ARG A 112 -10.95 -1.77 -4.75
N ALA A 113 -10.74 -3.07 -4.68
CA ALA A 113 -11.42 -3.99 -3.78
C ALA A 113 -11.22 -3.62 -2.31
N PHE A 114 -9.98 -3.32 -1.92
CA PHE A 114 -9.64 -2.87 -0.56
C PHE A 114 -10.43 -1.61 -0.17
N ILE A 115 -10.52 -0.66 -1.10
CA ILE A 115 -11.25 0.59 -0.86
C ILE A 115 -12.75 0.32 -0.80
N LYS A 116 -13.31 -0.49 -1.70
CA LYS A 116 -14.72 -0.89 -1.66
C LYS A 116 -15.09 -1.61 -0.35
N ASP A 117 -14.24 -2.50 0.15
CA ASP A 117 -14.46 -3.18 1.44
C ASP A 117 -14.53 -2.18 2.59
N HIS A 118 -13.61 -1.21 2.63
CA HIS A 118 -13.64 -0.13 3.63
C HIS A 118 -14.80 0.86 3.48
N LEU A 119 -15.39 0.94 2.28
CA LEU A 119 -16.63 1.67 2.02
C LEU A 119 -17.88 0.79 2.22
N ASN A 120 -17.72 -0.43 2.73
CA ASN A 120 -18.78 -1.41 2.97
C ASN A 120 -19.51 -1.88 1.68
N ASP A 121 -18.93 -1.65 0.50
CA ASP A 121 -19.34 -2.30 -0.75
C ASP A 121 -18.72 -3.71 -0.82
N LEU A 122 -19.22 -4.60 0.04
CA LEU A 122 -18.70 -5.96 0.17
C LEU A 122 -18.84 -6.77 -1.12
N GLN A 123 -19.93 -6.57 -1.86
CA GLN A 123 -20.17 -7.28 -3.11
C GLN A 123 -19.21 -6.79 -4.22
N GLY A 124 -19.00 -5.48 -4.33
CA GLY A 124 -18.04 -4.93 -5.28
C GLY A 124 -16.58 -5.29 -4.91
N ALA A 125 -16.24 -5.31 -3.62
CA ALA A 125 -14.94 -5.76 -3.14
C ALA A 125 -14.69 -7.23 -3.47
N LYS A 126 -15.68 -8.11 -3.21
CA LYS A 126 -15.62 -9.52 -3.58
C LYS A 126 -15.36 -9.69 -5.08
N ASN A 127 -16.12 -8.99 -5.92
CA ASN A 127 -15.98 -9.09 -7.38
C ASN A 127 -14.59 -8.67 -7.84
N ASP A 128 -14.06 -7.57 -7.32
CA ASP A 128 -12.73 -7.09 -7.69
C ASP A 128 -11.62 -8.01 -7.16
N TYR A 129 -11.69 -8.53 -5.94
CA TYR A 129 -10.71 -9.52 -5.46
C TYR A 129 -10.78 -10.83 -6.26
N GLN A 130 -11.97 -11.27 -6.66
CA GLN A 130 -12.10 -12.43 -7.55
C GLN A 130 -11.47 -12.17 -8.91
N LYS A 131 -11.65 -10.98 -9.49
CA LYS A 131 -10.98 -10.61 -10.74
C LYS A 131 -9.47 -10.50 -10.59
N ALA A 132 -8.98 -9.97 -9.46
CA ALA A 132 -7.56 -9.95 -9.15
C ALA A 132 -6.98 -11.37 -9.11
N LEU A 133 -7.66 -12.32 -8.45
CA LEU A 133 -7.23 -13.72 -8.36
C LEU A 133 -7.42 -14.53 -9.65
N GLU A 134 -8.33 -14.11 -10.54
CA GLU A 134 -8.42 -14.65 -11.90
C GLU A 134 -7.15 -14.31 -12.71
N LEU A 135 -6.64 -13.09 -12.54
CA LEU A 135 -5.46 -12.58 -13.23
C LEU A 135 -4.14 -13.01 -12.57
N ASP A 136 -4.13 -13.15 -11.24
CA ASP A 136 -2.98 -13.62 -10.44
C ASP A 136 -3.45 -14.54 -9.30
N PRO A 137 -3.57 -15.85 -9.56
CA PRO A 137 -4.01 -16.83 -8.57
C PRO A 137 -3.05 -17.02 -7.39
N GLU A 138 -1.83 -16.51 -7.45
CA GLU A 138 -0.80 -16.68 -6.41
C GLU A 138 -0.71 -15.46 -5.48
N ASP A 139 -1.59 -14.46 -5.62
CA ASP A 139 -1.65 -13.32 -4.72
C ASP A 139 -2.26 -13.70 -3.36
N ALA A 140 -1.39 -14.06 -2.43
CA ALA A 140 -1.75 -14.39 -1.04
C ALA A 140 -2.53 -13.26 -0.33
N ILE A 141 -2.25 -11.99 -0.64
CA ILE A 141 -2.96 -10.85 -0.03
C ILE A 141 -4.40 -10.81 -0.54
N SER A 142 -4.61 -10.97 -1.84
CA SER A 142 -5.96 -11.00 -2.42
C SER A 142 -6.75 -12.22 -1.93
N HIS A 143 -6.13 -13.38 -1.75
CA HIS A 143 -6.76 -14.53 -1.09
C HIS A 143 -7.20 -14.19 0.33
N ASN A 144 -6.30 -13.67 1.17
CA ASN A 144 -6.63 -13.30 2.54
C ASN A 144 -7.79 -12.28 2.57
N ASN A 145 -7.70 -11.20 1.80
CA ASN A 145 -8.69 -10.13 1.83
C ASN A 145 -10.05 -10.56 1.28
N LEU A 146 -10.07 -11.42 0.24
CA LEU A 146 -11.31 -12.05 -0.21
C LEU A 146 -11.93 -12.92 0.89
N GLY A 147 -11.11 -13.66 1.64
CA GLY A 147 -11.54 -14.38 2.82
C GLY A 147 -12.22 -13.47 3.85
N LEU A 148 -11.63 -12.31 4.15
CA LEU A 148 -12.19 -11.33 5.10
C LEU A 148 -13.56 -10.81 4.60
N VAL A 149 -13.64 -10.41 3.33
CA VAL A 149 -14.89 -9.92 2.72
C VAL A 149 -15.97 -11.01 2.76
N LEU A 150 -15.63 -12.24 2.38
CA LEU A 150 -16.56 -13.38 2.43
C LEU A 150 -17.03 -13.68 3.85
N GLY A 151 -16.15 -13.55 4.85
CA GLY A 151 -16.49 -13.68 6.27
C GLY A 151 -17.48 -12.62 6.74
N LYS A 152 -17.28 -11.34 6.36
CA LYS A 152 -18.23 -10.25 6.61
C LYS A 152 -19.60 -10.50 5.98
N MET A 153 -19.63 -11.21 4.84
CA MET A 153 -20.85 -11.62 4.14
C MET A 153 -21.48 -12.92 4.69
N GLY A 154 -20.92 -13.54 5.74
CA GLY A 154 -21.41 -14.80 6.33
C GLY A 154 -20.99 -16.09 5.60
N ASN A 155 -20.14 -15.98 4.57
CA ASN A 155 -19.68 -17.12 3.75
C ASN A 155 -18.46 -17.82 4.37
N HIS A 156 -18.56 -18.21 5.64
CA HIS A 156 -17.40 -18.67 6.44
C HIS A 156 -16.65 -19.87 5.85
N LYS A 157 -17.36 -20.84 5.25
CA LYS A 157 -16.71 -22.01 4.62
C LYS A 157 -15.83 -21.63 3.42
N ILE A 158 -16.29 -20.67 2.62
CA ILE A 158 -15.54 -20.21 1.44
C ILE A 158 -14.37 -19.32 1.90
N ALA A 159 -14.61 -18.47 2.90
CA ALA A 159 -13.56 -17.66 3.52
C ALA A 159 -12.41 -18.52 4.05
N GLU A 160 -12.71 -19.61 4.76
CA GLU A 160 -11.70 -20.54 5.29
C GLU A 160 -10.82 -21.14 4.18
N LYS A 161 -11.40 -21.45 3.02
CA LYS A 161 -10.63 -21.92 1.87
C LYS A 161 -9.62 -20.86 1.41
N HIS A 162 -10.06 -19.61 1.25
CA HIS A 162 -9.18 -18.53 0.82
C HIS A 162 -8.09 -18.20 1.85
N TYR A 163 -8.36 -18.31 3.15
CA TYR A 163 -7.32 -18.17 4.17
C TYR A 163 -6.26 -19.28 4.08
N LYS A 164 -6.68 -20.53 3.85
CA LYS A 164 -5.75 -21.66 3.64
C LYS A 164 -4.90 -21.47 2.40
N ASP A 165 -5.48 -20.94 1.32
CA ASP A 165 -4.74 -20.62 0.10
C ASP A 165 -3.71 -19.51 0.37
N ALA A 166 -4.09 -18.43 1.07
CA ALA A 166 -3.17 -17.36 1.48
C ALA A 166 -2.01 -17.86 2.37
N GLU A 167 -2.33 -18.71 3.35
CA GLU A 167 -1.33 -19.35 4.21
C GLU A 167 -0.39 -20.27 3.42
N LYS A 168 -0.90 -21.04 2.46
CA LYS A 168 -0.08 -21.88 1.61
C LYS A 168 0.89 -21.06 0.75
N LEU A 169 0.43 -19.93 0.23
CA LEU A 169 1.21 -19.05 -0.66
C LEU A 169 2.25 -18.21 0.10
N ASP A 170 1.89 -17.71 1.28
CA ASP A 170 2.79 -16.93 2.14
C ASP A 170 2.62 -17.30 3.63
N PRO A 171 3.17 -18.45 4.05
CA PRO A 171 3.05 -18.94 5.41
C PRO A 171 3.67 -18.00 6.44
N LYS A 172 4.64 -17.19 6.04
CA LYS A 172 5.34 -16.27 6.95
C LYS A 172 4.44 -15.11 7.37
N ASN A 173 3.60 -14.61 6.46
CA ASN A 173 2.71 -13.48 6.75
C ASN A 173 1.30 -13.91 7.14
N PHE A 174 0.81 -15.08 6.68
CA PHE A 174 -0.56 -15.54 6.94
C PHE A 174 -0.66 -16.85 7.75
N GLY A 175 0.46 -17.52 8.02
CA GLY A 175 0.46 -18.68 8.90
C GLY A 175 0.19 -18.31 10.34
N MET A 176 -0.67 -19.06 11.02
CA MET A 176 -0.82 -18.94 12.47
C MET A 176 0.43 -19.53 13.14
N LYS A 177 1.17 -18.71 13.90
CA LYS A 177 2.14 -19.26 14.88
C LYS A 177 1.35 -20.11 15.88
N LYS A 178 1.43 -21.44 15.75
CA LYS A 178 1.05 -22.32 16.86
C LYS A 178 2.00 -22.00 18.01
N SER A 179 1.48 -21.41 19.08
CA SER A 179 2.21 -21.26 20.34
C SER A 179 2.38 -22.63 20.98
N SER A 180 3.37 -23.40 20.54
CA SER A 180 4.05 -24.33 21.42
C SER A 180 5.23 -23.55 22.02
N ASP A 181 5.25 -23.49 23.35
CA ASP A 181 6.35 -23.02 24.18
C ASP A 181 6.43 -21.51 24.45
N GLU A 182 5.66 -21.03 25.42
CA GLU A 182 6.09 -19.91 26.27
C GLU A 182 5.57 -20.13 27.69
N LYS A 183 6.35 -20.87 28.48
CA LYS A 183 6.40 -20.73 29.94
C LYS A 183 7.20 -19.46 30.24
N ALA A 184 6.78 -18.78 31.31
CA ALA A 184 7.36 -17.56 31.88
C ALA A 184 8.90 -17.52 31.93
N ASP A 185 9.52 -16.33 31.77
CA ASP A 185 10.23 -15.58 32.84
C ASP A 185 11.24 -14.50 32.32
N VAL A 186 11.12 -13.27 32.85
CA VAL A 186 12.13 -12.26 33.29
C VAL A 186 13.21 -11.59 32.37
N THR A 187 13.08 -10.24 32.29
CA THR A 187 14.03 -9.06 32.20
C THR A 187 15.05 -8.80 31.03
N PRO A 188 15.49 -7.51 30.81
CA PRO A 188 15.86 -6.98 29.47
C PRO A 188 17.34 -6.54 29.22
N GLN A 189 17.64 -6.26 27.92
CA GLN A 189 18.72 -5.43 27.28
C GLN A 189 20.04 -6.13 26.84
N PRO A 190 20.89 -5.59 25.92
CA PRO A 190 20.80 -4.44 24.97
C PRO A 190 21.20 -4.76 23.47
N LYS A 191 21.09 -3.75 22.56
CA LYS A 191 21.46 -3.78 21.11
C LYS A 191 22.98 -3.69 20.85
N PRO A 192 23.50 -4.21 19.70
CA PRO A 192 24.16 -3.30 18.72
C PRO A 192 23.94 -3.61 17.21
N GLU A 193 24.44 -2.67 16.38
CA GLU A 193 24.28 -2.26 14.95
C GLU A 193 24.24 -3.26 13.76
N PRO A 194 23.73 -2.84 12.57
CA PRO A 194 23.73 -3.62 11.33
C PRO A 194 24.68 -3.10 10.22
N ALA A 195 25.23 -4.02 9.39
CA ALA A 195 25.60 -3.81 7.98
C ALA A 195 25.96 -5.15 7.29
N PRO A 196 25.99 -5.28 5.95
CA PRO A 196 25.10 -4.75 4.90
C PRO A 196 24.53 -5.89 4.00
N LEU A 197 23.47 -5.63 3.23
CA LEU A 197 22.95 -6.56 2.20
C LEU A 197 23.47 -6.20 0.79
N PRO A 198 23.77 -7.19 -0.08
CA PRO A 198 24.12 -6.95 -1.47
C PRO A 198 22.89 -6.73 -2.39
N THR A 199 23.21 -6.15 -3.54
CA THR A 199 22.40 -5.47 -4.56
C THR A 199 21.49 -6.35 -5.43
N ILE A 200 20.41 -5.72 -5.90
CA ILE A 200 19.36 -6.24 -6.80
C ILE A 200 19.60 -5.81 -8.24
N LYS A 201 19.23 -6.67 -9.21
CA LYS A 201 18.68 -6.26 -10.51
C LYS A 201 17.56 -7.20 -10.95
N SER A 202 16.35 -6.68 -11.21
CA SER A 202 15.77 -6.63 -12.57
C SER A 202 14.41 -5.91 -12.65
N ASN A 203 14.45 -4.75 -13.29
CA ASN A 203 13.47 -4.07 -14.15
C ASN A 203 11.94 -4.13 -13.92
N GLN A 204 11.47 -2.97 -13.45
CA GLN A 204 10.32 -2.16 -13.91
C GLN A 204 8.89 -2.72 -13.84
N LYS A 205 8.64 -4.04 -13.91
CA LYS A 205 7.34 -4.61 -13.51
C LYS A 205 7.24 -4.81 -11.99
N GLU A 206 8.35 -5.13 -11.34
CA GLU A 206 8.42 -5.25 -9.87
C GLU A 206 8.32 -3.92 -9.13
N GLN A 207 8.69 -2.81 -9.78
CA GLN A 207 8.77 -1.51 -9.11
C GLN A 207 7.39 -0.88 -8.87
N ALA A 208 6.45 -1.06 -9.81
CA ALA A 208 5.05 -0.67 -9.64
C ALA A 208 4.30 -1.60 -8.65
N LYS A 209 4.58 -2.92 -8.68
CA LYS A 209 4.10 -3.90 -7.69
C LYS A 209 4.59 -3.54 -6.27
N SER A 210 5.86 -3.14 -6.16
CA SER A 210 6.53 -2.80 -4.91
C SER A 210 6.05 -1.48 -4.32
N ASN A 211 5.87 -0.41 -5.11
CA ASN A 211 5.63 0.91 -4.53
C ASN A 211 4.23 1.08 -3.91
N PHE A 212 3.15 0.68 -4.60
CA PHE A 212 1.81 0.74 -4.02
C PHE A 212 1.54 -0.44 -3.07
N GLY A 213 2.05 -1.64 -3.38
CA GLY A 213 2.00 -2.79 -2.47
C GLY A 213 2.67 -2.49 -1.13
N ASN A 214 3.80 -1.77 -1.12
CA ASN A 214 4.42 -1.25 0.10
C ASN A 214 3.64 -0.09 0.71
N THR A 215 2.90 0.72 -0.06
CA THR A 215 2.02 1.77 0.48
C THR A 215 0.79 1.19 1.17
N VAL A 216 0.12 0.19 0.58
CA VAL A 216 -1.01 -0.56 1.18
C VAL A 216 -0.51 -1.40 2.35
N LYS A 217 0.63 -2.08 2.22
CA LYS A 217 1.28 -2.76 3.34
C LYS A 217 1.71 -1.78 4.43
N ALA A 218 2.17 -0.57 4.08
CA ALA A 218 2.47 0.48 5.04
C ALA A 218 1.22 1.06 5.72
N LEU A 219 0.10 1.13 5.01
CA LEU A 219 -1.24 1.44 5.55
C LEU A 219 -1.78 0.35 6.47
N LEU A 220 -1.27 -0.88 6.34
CA LEU A 220 -1.49 -1.99 7.28
C LEU A 220 -0.43 -2.04 8.39
N THR A 221 0.56 -1.14 8.38
CA THR A 221 1.66 -1.16 9.35
C THR A 221 1.92 0.20 9.99
N SER A 222 0.96 0.66 10.77
CA SER A 222 1.24 1.26 12.09
C SER A 222 1.23 0.17 13.18
N SER A 223 1.77 0.47 14.37
CA SER A 223 1.80 -0.46 15.52
C SER A 223 0.39 -0.85 15.99
N GLU A 224 -0.55 0.08 15.91
CA GLU A 224 -1.96 -0.09 16.27
C GLU A 224 -2.77 -0.85 15.20
N GLU A 225 -2.57 -0.59 13.90
CA GLU A 225 -3.29 -1.31 12.83
C GLU A 225 -2.88 -2.79 12.73
N ARG A 226 -1.63 -3.12 13.11
CA ARG A 226 -1.21 -4.51 13.32
C ARG A 226 -1.99 -5.15 14.47
N LYS A 227 -2.23 -4.41 15.55
CA LYS A 227 -2.90 -4.92 16.75
C LYS A 227 -4.40 -5.11 16.51
N GLU A 228 -5.07 -4.22 15.78
CA GLU A 228 -6.48 -4.35 15.40
C GLU A 228 -6.71 -5.45 14.35
N PHE A 229 -5.83 -5.59 13.37
CA PHE A 229 -5.80 -6.76 12.48
C PHE A 229 -5.61 -8.06 13.26
N TRP A 230 -4.69 -8.10 14.25
CA TRP A 230 -4.49 -9.26 15.13
C TRP A 230 -5.63 -9.50 16.15
N ASP A 231 -6.40 -8.47 16.54
CA ASP A 231 -7.56 -8.62 17.44
C ASP A 231 -8.80 -9.15 16.68
N PHE A 232 -8.95 -8.78 15.41
CA PHE A 232 -9.96 -9.36 14.51
C PHE A 232 -9.60 -10.80 14.09
N VAL A 233 -8.33 -11.08 13.79
CA VAL A 233 -7.82 -12.43 13.42
C VAL A 233 -7.80 -13.41 14.59
N LYS A 234 -7.53 -12.95 15.82
CA LYS A 234 -7.54 -13.83 17.01
C LYS A 234 -8.92 -14.18 17.52
N GLY A 235 -9.98 -13.61 16.92
CA GLY A 235 -11.34 -13.77 17.41
C GLY A 235 -11.38 -13.58 18.92
N LYS A 236 -11.35 -12.33 19.40
CA LYS A 236 -11.90 -11.99 20.73
C LYS A 236 -13.40 -12.33 20.73
N VAL A 237 -13.62 -13.65 20.79
CA VAL A 237 -14.46 -14.47 21.63
C VAL A 237 -15.88 -13.93 21.79
N PHE A 238 -16.82 -14.70 21.23
CA PHE A 238 -18.20 -14.73 21.64
C PHE A 238 -18.36 -14.49 23.15
N GLY A 239 -19.18 -13.51 23.52
CA GLY A 239 -19.76 -13.41 24.86
C GLY A 239 -18.99 -12.54 25.85
N SER A 240 -19.68 -11.49 26.28
CA SER A 240 -19.66 -10.97 27.65
C SER A 240 -19.52 -12.06 28.72
#